data_AF-A0A7Y8PPS8-F1
#
_entry.id   AF-A0A7Y8PPS8-F1
#
_cell.length_a   1.000
_cell.length_b   1.000
_cell.length_c   1.000
_cell.angle_alpha   90.00
_cell.angle_beta   90.00
_cell.angle_gamma   90.00
#
_symmetry.space_group_name_H-M   'P 1'
#
loop_
_entity.id
_entity.type
_entity.pdbx_description
1 polymer ?
#
loop_
_entity_poly.entity_id
_entity_poly.type
_entity_poly.pdbx_seq_one_letter_code
_entity_poly.pdbx_strand_id
1 'polypeptide(L)'
;MKSALLFLAAILISLAWLLPIHYRPWVTYTGELYAFFALFALAACLFKEKLQIPKISLPLLALCSVPFIQWGFGLVYFFDKALLSSVYIFSFWLAIIFGYNLTQINSERERIFAGFSYVLLGVGSITAFMAICQWLTLDQYLPMMVDIKIGQRPYANFAQPNNMATFLVMSLMACLYLYEKQKLKTMWIVIAAAMILVGVVLSQSRTSWLASLCLLTYLGYQQYRGVMRIKWRYSLLWFAAFIGLIFIAPAFSQLLSQSADLSVQSRDVVQRATGDMSRLAIWQQMLAAIEHQPWWGYGWHQTSVAYVSISEFVQGPVWIRSAHNFILDFLLWNGVILGVPFLAYLGYWGYQLHKYTQSVESVVGILMVGAFSVHAMLEFPQNYAYFLLPVGFIIGMIQSQRVFKNFTLSAIYLRSTFVLGALLLMLIYRDYEVMVPKLNQSVRYEQTPEKITHQERILVLEEFNRRIAWIRLNPYSLQTPEQLQDIHEIVLNYPTRYDLLKYARVLAFNGYEAEAKKQLWLLSTLWQVNVDYATLLDEAEPR
;
A
#
# COMPACT_ATOMS: atom_id res chain seq x y z
N MET A 1 -6.70 -11.06 30.51
CA MET A 1 -6.53 -9.72 29.90
C MET A 1 -5.75 -9.76 28.58
N LYS A 2 -4.48 -10.18 28.52
CA LYS A 2 -3.70 -10.24 27.25
C LYS A 2 -4.36 -11.06 26.14
N SER A 3 -4.90 -12.24 26.43
CA SER A 3 -5.58 -13.05 25.41
C SER A 3 -6.83 -12.38 24.82
N ALA A 4 -7.57 -11.60 25.62
CA ALA A 4 -8.72 -10.84 25.13
C ALA A 4 -8.27 -9.69 24.21
N LEU A 5 -7.16 -9.02 24.53
CA LEU A 5 -6.58 -7.97 23.69
C LEU A 5 -6.01 -8.52 22.37
N LEU A 6 -5.37 -9.69 22.39
CA LEU A 6 -4.92 -10.38 21.17
C LEU A 6 -6.11 -10.79 20.30
N PHE A 7 -7.20 -11.25 20.90
CA PHE A 7 -8.44 -11.56 20.19
C PHE A 7 -9.08 -10.30 19.59
N LEU A 8 -9.10 -9.19 20.33
CA LEU A 8 -9.54 -7.89 19.82
C LEU A 8 -8.67 -7.44 18.63
N ALA A 9 -7.35 -7.54 18.73
CA ALA A 9 -6.43 -7.22 17.63
C ALA A 9 -6.70 -8.10 16.39
N ALA A 10 -7.00 -9.38 16.60
CA ALA A 10 -7.38 -10.31 15.53
C ALA A 10 -8.70 -9.92 14.84
N ILE A 11 -9.72 -9.50 15.59
CA ILE A 11 -10.97 -8.98 15.03
C ILE A 11 -10.71 -7.71 14.22
N LEU A 12 -9.99 -6.74 14.81
CA LEU A 12 -9.74 -5.45 14.17
C LEU A 12 -8.95 -5.59 12.87
N ILE A 13 -7.90 -6.42 12.83
CA ILE A 13 -7.16 -6.65 11.58
C ILE A 13 -8.00 -7.44 10.56
N SER A 14 -8.89 -8.32 11.00
CA SER A 14 -9.83 -9.00 10.09
C SER A 14 -10.80 -8.02 9.45
N LEU A 15 -11.32 -7.06 10.22
CA LEU A 15 -12.18 -5.98 9.71
C LEU A 15 -11.43 -5.10 8.71
N ALA A 16 -10.13 -4.84 8.92
CA ALA A 16 -9.31 -4.09 7.98
C ALA A 16 -9.25 -4.74 6.58
N TRP A 17 -9.36 -6.07 6.50
CA TRP A 17 -9.34 -6.82 5.23
C TRP A 17 -10.74 -7.14 4.67
N LEU A 18 -11.77 -7.19 5.52
CA LEU A 18 -13.11 -7.65 5.13
C LEU A 18 -14.13 -6.54 4.95
N LEU A 19 -13.92 -5.31 5.43
CA LEU A 19 -14.93 -4.26 5.30
C LEU A 19 -15.00 -3.71 3.86
N PRO A 20 -16.19 -3.68 3.21
CA PRO A 20 -16.36 -3.22 1.83
C PRO A 20 -16.47 -1.70 1.69
N ILE A 21 -15.79 -0.93 2.55
CA ILE A 21 -16.00 0.53 2.68
C ILE A 21 -14.86 1.28 1.99
N HIS A 22 -15.14 1.78 0.78
CA HIS A 22 -14.17 2.46 -0.09
C HIS A 22 -14.73 3.77 -0.64
N TYR A 23 -14.31 4.91 -0.06
CA TYR A 23 -14.77 6.22 -0.50
C TYR A 23 -13.61 7.14 -0.86
N ARG A 24 -13.82 7.97 -1.90
CA ARG A 24 -12.91 9.07 -2.22
C ARG A 24 -13.02 10.16 -1.14
N PRO A 25 -11.94 10.91 -0.87
CA PRO A 25 -10.67 10.92 -1.60
C PRO A 25 -9.62 9.90 -1.11
N TRP A 26 -9.86 9.21 0.00
CA TRP A 26 -8.95 8.21 0.56
C TRP A 26 -9.60 6.82 0.57
N VAL A 27 -9.43 6.08 -0.52
CA VAL A 27 -10.16 4.83 -0.81
C VAL A 27 -9.87 3.71 0.20
N THR A 28 -8.68 3.69 0.80
CA THR A 28 -8.28 2.66 1.77
C THR A 28 -8.51 3.05 3.23
N TYR A 29 -9.02 4.27 3.50
CA TYR A 29 -9.11 4.88 4.83
C TYR A 29 -9.62 3.93 5.92
N THR A 30 -10.74 3.25 5.68
CA THR A 30 -11.33 2.32 6.65
C THR A 30 -10.38 1.18 7.00
N GLY A 31 -9.75 0.55 6.01
CA GLY A 31 -8.79 -0.52 6.22
C GLY A 31 -7.56 -0.05 6.99
N GLU A 32 -7.06 1.14 6.69
CA GLU A 32 -5.96 1.77 7.44
C GLU A 32 -6.35 1.94 8.91
N LEU A 33 -7.52 2.53 9.18
CA LEU A 33 -8.01 2.83 10.52
C LEU A 33 -8.09 1.58 11.41
N TYR A 34 -8.69 0.50 10.89
CA TYR A 34 -8.79 -0.76 11.63
C TYR A 34 -7.45 -1.45 11.85
N ALA A 35 -6.48 -1.31 10.93
CA ALA A 35 -5.13 -1.79 11.14
C ALA A 35 -4.41 -1.03 12.26
N PHE A 36 -4.59 0.30 12.36
CA PHE A 36 -4.09 1.09 13.47
C PHE A 36 -4.78 0.73 14.80
N PHE A 37 -6.10 0.50 14.81
CA PHE A 37 -6.78 -0.01 16.01
C PHE A 37 -6.23 -1.37 16.46
N ALA A 38 -5.92 -2.28 15.53
CA ALA A 38 -5.26 -3.55 15.87
C ALA A 38 -3.88 -3.30 16.50
N LEU A 39 -3.11 -2.34 15.99
CA LEU A 39 -1.82 -1.94 16.57
C LEU A 39 -1.97 -1.39 17.99
N PHE A 40 -2.99 -0.57 18.26
CA PHE A 40 -3.30 -0.10 19.62
C PHE A 40 -3.68 -1.25 20.56
N ALA A 41 -4.46 -2.23 20.10
CA ALA A 41 -4.79 -3.42 20.88
C ALA A 41 -3.53 -4.26 21.22
N LEU A 42 -2.57 -4.36 20.28
CA LEU A 42 -1.28 -4.99 20.54
C LEU A 42 -0.44 -4.19 21.54
N ALA A 43 -0.39 -2.87 21.42
CA ALA A 43 0.32 -1.99 22.37
C ALA A 43 -0.21 -2.17 23.80
N ALA A 44 -1.54 -2.27 23.96
CA ALA A 44 -2.19 -2.47 25.26
C ALA A 44 -1.77 -3.79 25.94
N CYS A 45 -1.37 -4.82 25.19
CA CYS A 45 -0.85 -6.07 25.74
C CYS A 45 0.46 -5.88 26.53
N LEU A 46 1.22 -4.82 26.22
CA LEU A 46 2.57 -4.57 26.71
C LEU A 46 2.65 -3.40 27.71
N PHE A 47 1.53 -2.80 28.12
CA PHE A 47 1.51 -1.63 29.02
C PHE A 47 2.17 -1.82 30.39
N LYS A 48 2.27 -3.06 30.86
CA LYS A 48 2.90 -3.41 32.14
C LYS A 48 4.33 -3.92 31.98
N GLU A 49 4.82 -4.05 30.75
CA GLU A 49 6.08 -4.71 30.45
C GLU A 49 7.15 -3.69 30.04
N LYS A 50 8.40 -3.99 30.40
CA LYS A 50 9.53 -3.24 29.86
C LYS A 50 9.77 -3.72 28.43
N LEU A 51 9.80 -2.78 27.49
CA LEU A 51 9.99 -3.10 26.08
C LEU A 51 11.45 -3.42 25.81
N GLN A 52 11.70 -4.55 25.16
CA GLN A 52 13.00 -4.91 24.60
C GLN A 52 13.05 -4.47 23.14
N ILE A 53 14.01 -3.60 22.83
CA ILE A 53 14.21 -3.05 21.49
C ILE A 53 15.49 -3.66 20.91
N PRO A 54 15.39 -4.53 19.88
CA PRO A 54 16.55 -5.03 19.17
C PRO A 54 17.31 -3.89 18.52
N LYS A 55 18.62 -3.76 18.82
CA LYS A 55 19.44 -2.66 18.26
C LYS A 55 19.45 -2.61 16.74
N ILE A 56 19.31 -3.77 16.07
CA ILE A 56 19.22 -3.85 14.60
C ILE A 56 18.01 -3.10 14.04
N SER A 57 16.96 -2.85 14.83
CA SER A 57 15.77 -2.11 14.39
C SER A 57 15.89 -0.58 14.51
N LEU A 58 16.90 -0.07 15.22
CA LEU A 58 17.05 1.37 15.49
C LEU A 58 17.22 2.24 14.22
N PRO A 59 17.86 1.78 13.12
CA PRO A 59 17.89 2.56 11.90
C PRO A 59 16.50 2.89 11.33
N LEU A 60 15.49 2.01 11.48
CA LEU A 60 14.11 2.35 11.09
C LEU A 60 13.55 3.51 11.91
N LEU A 61 13.88 3.58 13.21
CA LEU A 61 13.47 4.70 14.05
C LEU A 61 14.15 6.00 13.60
N ALA A 62 15.41 5.96 13.19
CA ALA A 62 16.09 7.11 12.60
C ALA A 62 15.46 7.53 11.27
N LEU A 63 15.04 6.57 10.43
CA LEU A 63 14.32 6.85 9.18
C LEU A 63 13.02 7.61 9.40
N CYS A 64 12.34 7.42 10.54
CA CYS A 64 11.12 8.15 10.89
C CYS A 64 11.33 9.67 10.93
N SER A 65 12.55 10.15 11.19
CA SER A 65 12.87 11.58 11.23
C SER A 65 13.12 12.17 9.83
N VAL A 66 13.42 11.34 8.83
CA VAL A 66 13.80 11.81 7.49
C VAL A 66 12.70 12.61 6.79
N PRO A 67 11.42 12.18 6.77
CA PRO A 67 10.36 12.99 6.15
C PRO A 67 10.22 14.38 6.76
N PHE A 68 10.35 14.52 8.08
CA PHE A 68 10.31 15.83 8.75
C PHE A 68 11.53 16.69 8.45
N ILE A 69 12.72 16.10 8.38
CA ILE A 69 13.94 16.80 7.97
C ILE A 69 13.76 17.32 6.54
N GLN A 70 13.31 16.47 5.62
CA GLN A 70 13.05 16.87 4.24
C GLN A 70 12.00 17.98 4.12
N TRP A 71 10.93 17.93 4.92
CA TRP A 71 9.94 19.01 4.99
C TRP A 71 10.56 20.31 5.51
N GLY A 72 11.36 20.25 6.57
CA GLY A 72 12.05 21.43 7.12
C GLY A 72 13.05 22.09 6.15
N PHE A 73 13.57 21.32 5.17
CA PHE A 73 14.43 21.83 4.09
C PHE A 73 13.66 22.16 2.79
N GLY A 74 12.33 22.10 2.78
CA GLY A 74 11.51 22.40 1.60
C GLY A 74 11.51 21.33 0.51
N LEU A 75 12.06 20.13 0.78
CA LEU A 75 12.06 19.03 -0.18
C LEU A 75 10.71 18.31 -0.23
N VAL A 76 10.02 18.17 0.91
CA VAL A 76 8.63 17.65 0.98
C VAL A 76 7.68 18.83 1.12
N TYR A 77 6.72 18.98 0.21
CA TYR A 77 5.90 20.20 0.09
C TYR A 77 4.75 20.31 1.10
N PHE A 78 4.31 19.19 1.68
CA PHE A 78 3.15 19.16 2.57
C PHE A 78 3.50 18.56 3.93
N PHE A 79 3.07 19.20 5.02
CA PHE A 79 3.32 18.72 6.37
C PHE A 79 2.70 17.34 6.61
N ASP A 80 1.48 17.10 6.13
CA ASP A 80 0.80 15.82 6.28
C ASP A 80 1.50 14.69 5.55
N LYS A 81 2.14 14.92 4.39
CA LYS A 81 2.98 13.90 3.75
C LYS A 81 4.17 13.51 4.62
N ALA A 82 4.84 14.48 5.22
CA ALA A 82 5.94 14.21 6.14
C ALA A 82 5.43 13.44 7.37
N LEU A 83 4.37 13.93 8.00
CA LEU A 83 3.76 13.33 9.18
C LEU A 83 3.28 11.90 8.92
N LEU A 84 2.48 11.67 7.88
CA LEU A 84 1.93 10.35 7.58
C LEU A 84 3.04 9.39 7.18
N SER A 85 4.02 9.80 6.37
CA SER A 85 5.18 8.95 6.04
C SER A 85 5.92 8.52 7.31
N SER A 86 6.21 9.47 8.21
CA SER A 86 6.84 9.19 9.51
C SER A 86 6.00 8.27 10.39
N VAL A 87 4.68 8.47 10.46
CA VAL A 87 3.75 7.62 11.22
C VAL A 87 3.73 6.19 10.68
N TYR A 88 3.74 5.99 9.37
CA TYR A 88 3.77 4.65 8.78
C TYR A 88 5.08 3.92 9.07
N ILE A 89 6.23 4.59 8.93
CA ILE A 89 7.54 4.00 9.25
C ILE A 89 7.61 3.67 10.75
N PHE A 90 7.17 4.59 11.60
CA PHE A 90 7.18 4.41 13.05
C PHE A 90 6.25 3.29 13.49
N SER A 91 5.06 3.19 12.89
CA SER A 91 4.08 2.16 13.21
C SER A 91 4.52 0.78 12.71
N PHE A 92 5.19 0.72 11.56
CA PHE A 92 5.87 -0.49 11.10
C PHE A 92 6.96 -0.94 12.08
N TRP A 93 7.80 0.00 12.54
CA TRP A 93 8.78 -0.28 13.59
C TRP A 93 8.11 -0.76 14.89
N LEU A 94 7.03 -0.10 15.35
CA LEU A 94 6.27 -0.55 16.52
C LEU A 94 5.71 -1.97 16.35
N ALA A 95 5.17 -2.30 15.18
CA ALA A 95 4.67 -3.65 14.90
C ALA A 95 5.80 -4.69 15.02
N ILE A 96 7.01 -4.37 14.53
CA ILE A 96 8.21 -5.19 14.74
C ILE A 96 8.54 -5.33 16.23
N ILE A 97 8.51 -4.24 17.00
CA ILE A 97 8.77 -4.28 18.45
C ILE A 97 7.71 -5.11 19.18
N PHE A 98 6.43 -5.01 18.81
CA PHE A 98 5.36 -5.78 19.44
C PHE A 98 5.46 -7.26 19.11
N GLY A 99 5.70 -7.59 17.84
CA GLY A 99 6.02 -8.97 17.43
C GLY A 99 7.20 -9.51 18.22
N TYR A 100 8.29 -8.74 18.32
CA TYR A 100 9.49 -9.16 19.05
C TYR A 100 9.23 -9.46 20.53
N ASN A 101 8.52 -8.57 21.23
CA ASN A 101 8.31 -8.68 22.68
C ASN A 101 7.28 -9.75 23.03
N LEU A 102 6.23 -9.90 22.24
CA LEU A 102 5.17 -10.88 22.50
C LEU A 102 5.61 -12.32 22.25
N THR A 103 6.66 -12.55 21.46
CA THR A 103 7.07 -13.90 21.02
C THR A 103 8.48 -14.31 21.44
N GLN A 104 9.06 -13.70 22.49
CA GLN A 104 10.38 -14.10 22.98
C GLN A 104 10.42 -15.55 23.49
N ILE A 105 9.33 -15.97 24.15
CA ILE A 105 9.16 -17.33 24.68
C ILE A 105 8.64 -18.24 23.56
N ASN A 106 9.26 -19.41 23.39
CA ASN A 106 8.91 -20.36 22.32
C ASN A 106 7.43 -20.79 22.33
N SER A 107 6.85 -21.06 23.51
CA SER A 107 5.45 -21.47 23.62
C SER A 107 4.47 -20.35 23.23
N GLU A 108 4.74 -19.11 23.65
CA GLU A 108 3.93 -17.95 23.27
C GLU A 108 4.09 -17.62 21.78
N ARG A 109 5.30 -17.75 21.23
CA ARG A 109 5.56 -17.62 19.79
C ARG A 109 4.68 -18.57 18.97
N GLU A 110 4.71 -19.86 19.29
CA GLU A 110 3.90 -20.86 18.59
C GLU A 110 2.41 -20.56 18.73
N ARG A 111 1.95 -20.21 19.94
CA ARG A 111 0.55 -19.89 20.23
C ARG A 111 0.06 -18.67 19.43
N ILE A 112 0.82 -17.58 19.45
CA ILE A 112 0.46 -16.33 18.78
C ILE A 112 0.50 -16.51 17.27
N PHE A 113 1.53 -17.15 16.74
CA PHE A 113 1.63 -17.39 15.30
C PHE A 113 0.57 -18.38 14.80
N ALA A 114 0.17 -19.36 15.62
CA ALA A 114 -1.00 -20.19 15.33
C ALA A 114 -2.30 -19.39 15.31
N GLY A 115 -2.54 -18.54 16.32
CA GLY A 115 -3.70 -17.64 16.34
C GLY A 115 -3.76 -16.76 15.10
N PHE A 116 -2.64 -16.12 14.73
CA PHE A 116 -2.53 -15.32 13.52
C PHE A 116 -2.76 -16.15 12.24
N SER A 117 -2.25 -17.38 12.18
CA SER A 117 -2.48 -18.29 11.05
C SER A 117 -3.95 -18.71 10.91
N TYR A 118 -4.68 -18.90 12.01
CA TYR A 118 -6.12 -19.14 11.96
C TYR A 118 -6.90 -17.92 11.46
N VAL A 119 -6.48 -16.72 11.84
CA VAL A 119 -7.06 -15.47 11.30
C VAL A 119 -6.88 -15.41 9.79
N LEU A 120 -5.64 -15.60 9.30
CA LEU A 120 -5.36 -15.61 7.85
C LEU A 120 -6.10 -16.72 7.12
N LEU A 121 -6.19 -17.92 7.68
CA LEU A 121 -6.98 -19.02 7.11
C LEU A 121 -8.46 -18.62 6.98
N GLY A 122 -9.06 -18.11 8.04
CA GLY A 122 -10.47 -17.74 8.09
C GLY A 122 -10.80 -16.59 7.15
N VAL A 123 -10.07 -15.48 7.28
CA VAL A 123 -10.25 -14.30 6.42
C VAL A 123 -9.92 -14.64 4.97
N GLY A 124 -8.81 -15.35 4.70
CA GLY A 124 -8.43 -15.79 3.36
C GLY A 124 -9.49 -16.68 2.71
N SER A 125 -10.12 -17.57 3.49
CA SER A 125 -11.22 -18.40 3.01
C SER A 125 -12.46 -17.55 2.64
N ILE A 126 -12.84 -16.59 3.48
CA ILE A 126 -13.93 -15.65 3.20
C ILE A 126 -13.63 -14.82 1.96
N THR A 127 -12.42 -14.26 1.85
CA THR A 127 -11.98 -13.47 0.69
C THR A 127 -11.97 -14.30 -0.60
N ALA A 128 -11.53 -15.55 -0.55
CA ALA A 128 -11.56 -16.44 -1.70
C ALA A 128 -12.99 -16.79 -2.14
N PHE A 129 -13.88 -17.04 -1.17
CA PHE A 129 -15.30 -17.22 -1.43
C PHE A 129 -15.92 -15.98 -2.09
N MET A 130 -15.65 -14.78 -1.56
CA MET A 130 -16.08 -13.51 -2.17
C MET A 130 -15.58 -13.36 -3.62
N ALA A 131 -14.32 -13.71 -3.89
CA ALA A 131 -13.76 -13.66 -5.25
C ALA A 131 -14.47 -14.63 -6.21
N ILE A 132 -14.85 -15.81 -5.74
CA ILE A 132 -15.64 -16.78 -6.52
C ILE A 132 -17.06 -16.24 -6.76
N CYS A 133 -17.71 -15.65 -5.74
CA CYS A 133 -19.02 -15.02 -5.90
C CYS A 133 -18.99 -13.87 -6.92
N GLN A 134 -17.99 -12.98 -6.85
CA GLN A 134 -17.79 -11.92 -7.84
C GLN A 134 -17.54 -12.47 -9.26
N TRP A 135 -16.78 -13.56 -9.38
CA TRP A 135 -16.55 -14.21 -10.67
C TRP A 135 -17.83 -14.82 -11.26
N LEU A 136 -18.70 -15.35 -10.41
CA LEU A 136 -20.03 -15.86 -10.79
C LEU A 136 -21.10 -14.77 -10.86
N THR A 137 -20.73 -13.49 -10.73
CA THR A 137 -21.65 -12.32 -10.73
C THR A 137 -22.77 -12.39 -9.68
N LEU A 138 -22.50 -13.08 -8.56
CA LEU A 138 -23.41 -13.22 -7.42
C LEU A 138 -23.29 -12.06 -6.43
N ASP A 139 -22.43 -11.08 -6.72
CA ASP A 139 -22.06 -10.02 -5.79
C ASP A 139 -23.18 -9.07 -5.44
N GLN A 140 -24.04 -8.76 -6.40
CA GLN A 140 -25.20 -7.88 -6.21
C GLN A 140 -26.24 -8.47 -5.24
N TYR A 141 -26.23 -9.78 -5.00
CA TYR A 141 -27.19 -10.48 -4.14
C TYR A 141 -26.67 -10.71 -2.72
N LEU A 142 -25.37 -10.52 -2.49
CA LEU A 142 -24.74 -10.80 -1.21
C LEU A 142 -24.38 -9.50 -0.49
N PRO A 143 -24.99 -9.23 0.68
CA PRO A 143 -24.63 -8.05 1.45
C PRO A 143 -23.18 -8.16 1.93
N MET A 144 -22.56 -7.01 2.24
CA MET A 144 -21.18 -6.91 2.74
C MET A 144 -20.08 -7.29 1.74
N MET A 145 -20.38 -7.27 0.43
CA MET A 145 -19.39 -7.42 -0.62
C MET A 145 -19.35 -6.18 -1.52
N VAL A 146 -18.16 -5.81 -2.00
CA VAL A 146 -18.02 -4.75 -3.00
C VAL A 146 -18.49 -5.28 -4.36
N ASP A 147 -19.35 -4.51 -5.02
CA ASP A 147 -19.83 -4.84 -6.35
C ASP A 147 -18.67 -4.85 -7.36
N ILE A 148 -18.59 -5.90 -8.16
CA ILE A 148 -17.62 -5.97 -9.26
C ILE A 148 -18.10 -5.09 -10.40
N LYS A 149 -17.22 -4.21 -10.89
CA LYS A 149 -17.54 -3.43 -12.10
C LYS A 149 -17.45 -4.33 -13.32
N ILE A 150 -18.36 -4.12 -14.28
CA ILE A 150 -18.40 -4.87 -15.54
C ILE A 150 -17.01 -4.87 -16.20
N GLY A 151 -16.54 -6.06 -16.58
CA GLY A 151 -15.25 -6.26 -17.25
C GLY A 151 -14.01 -6.17 -16.34
N GLN A 152 -14.19 -6.10 -15.01
CA GLN A 152 -13.09 -6.20 -14.06
C GLN A 152 -12.86 -7.65 -13.59
N ARG A 153 -11.64 -7.91 -13.14
CA ARG A 153 -11.25 -9.16 -12.47
C ARG A 153 -11.65 -9.12 -10.98
N PRO A 154 -12.01 -10.27 -10.36
CA PRO A 154 -12.36 -10.33 -8.94
C PRO A 154 -11.30 -9.74 -8.01
N TYR A 155 -11.77 -9.06 -6.97
CA TYR A 155 -10.93 -8.37 -5.97
C TYR A 155 -11.48 -8.42 -4.54
N ALA A 156 -12.61 -9.11 -4.32
CA ALA A 156 -13.33 -9.19 -3.05
C ALA A 156 -13.49 -7.81 -2.40
N ASN A 157 -13.31 -7.70 -1.08
CA ASN A 157 -13.38 -6.43 -0.36
C ASN A 157 -12.04 -5.68 -0.28
N PHE A 158 -11.01 -6.13 -1.02
CA PHE A 158 -9.77 -5.35 -1.13
C PHE A 158 -9.89 -4.21 -2.15
N ALA A 159 -10.94 -4.19 -2.98
CA ALA A 159 -11.12 -3.26 -4.11
C ALA A 159 -9.94 -3.19 -5.11
N GLN A 160 -8.97 -4.11 -4.98
CA GLN A 160 -7.75 -4.16 -5.76
C GLN A 160 -7.29 -5.64 -5.88
N PRO A 161 -7.27 -6.22 -7.10
CA PRO A 161 -7.00 -7.65 -7.29
C PRO A 161 -5.61 -8.12 -6.86
N ASN A 162 -4.57 -7.30 -7.02
CA ASN A 162 -3.19 -7.68 -6.68
C ASN A 162 -2.97 -7.72 -5.15
N ASN A 163 -3.61 -6.80 -4.40
CA ASN A 163 -3.64 -6.78 -2.94
C ASN A 163 -4.33 -8.04 -2.44
N MET A 164 -5.50 -8.35 -2.99
CA MET A 164 -6.20 -9.60 -2.70
C MET A 164 -5.29 -10.81 -2.95
N ALA A 165 -4.61 -10.87 -4.10
CA ALA A 165 -3.72 -11.98 -4.44
C ALA A 165 -2.59 -12.16 -3.41
N THR A 166 -1.90 -11.08 -3.03
CA THR A 166 -0.83 -11.12 -2.01
C THR A 166 -1.36 -11.59 -0.66
N PHE A 167 -2.53 -11.10 -0.24
CA PHE A 167 -3.17 -11.56 0.99
C PHE A 167 -3.53 -13.06 0.95
N LEU A 168 -4.10 -13.52 -0.16
CA LEU A 168 -4.44 -14.94 -0.34
C LEU A 168 -3.19 -15.83 -0.38
N VAL A 169 -2.09 -15.38 -0.98
CA VAL A 169 -0.80 -16.09 -0.93
C VAL A 169 -0.26 -16.18 0.51
N MET A 170 -0.34 -15.10 1.29
CA MET A 170 -0.01 -15.14 2.72
C MET A 170 -0.94 -16.12 3.48
N SER A 171 -2.21 -16.19 3.10
CA SER A 171 -3.18 -17.13 3.68
C SER A 171 -2.86 -18.60 3.33
N LEU A 172 -2.36 -18.89 2.12
CA LEU A 172 -1.82 -20.22 1.78
C LEU A 172 -0.62 -20.58 2.65
N MET A 173 0.24 -19.61 2.98
CA MET A 173 1.36 -19.86 3.89
C MET A 173 0.87 -20.15 5.33
N ALA A 174 -0.25 -19.54 5.75
CA ALA A 174 -0.90 -19.89 7.00
C ALA A 174 -1.46 -21.33 6.99
N CYS A 175 -2.05 -21.77 5.88
CA CYS A 175 -2.45 -23.18 5.69
C CYS A 175 -1.25 -24.13 5.85
N LEU A 176 -0.10 -23.78 5.25
CA LEU A 176 1.14 -24.54 5.39
C LEU A 176 1.58 -24.64 6.85
N TYR A 177 1.59 -23.54 7.60
CA TYR A 177 1.93 -23.57 9.02
C TYR A 177 1.02 -24.49 9.84
N LEU A 178 -0.30 -24.37 9.66
CA LEU A 178 -1.28 -25.19 10.39
C LEU A 178 -1.13 -26.69 10.08
N TYR A 179 -0.72 -27.03 8.85
CA TYR A 179 -0.42 -28.40 8.45
C TYR A 179 0.87 -28.92 9.09
N GLU A 180 1.93 -28.11 9.10
CA GLU A 180 3.24 -28.45 9.65
C GLU A 180 3.14 -28.72 11.16
N LYS A 181 2.42 -27.85 11.88
CA LYS A 181 2.20 -27.97 13.33
C LYS A 181 1.03 -28.88 13.73
N GLN A 182 0.37 -29.50 12.74
CA GLN A 182 -0.78 -30.40 12.96
C GLN A 182 -1.91 -29.76 13.80
N LYS A 183 -2.12 -28.45 13.66
CA LYS A 183 -3.10 -27.70 14.47
C LYS A 183 -4.53 -27.85 13.92
N LEU A 184 -4.68 -28.28 12.68
CA LEU A 184 -5.99 -28.53 12.04
C LEU A 184 -5.92 -29.82 11.23
N LYS A 185 -7.04 -30.54 11.12
CA LYS A 185 -7.11 -31.76 10.29
C LYS A 185 -6.79 -31.42 8.84
N THR A 186 -5.94 -32.22 8.20
CA THR A 186 -5.45 -32.00 6.83
C THR A 186 -6.58 -31.77 5.82
N MET A 187 -7.71 -32.48 5.95
CA MET A 187 -8.87 -32.31 5.07
C MET A 187 -9.36 -30.86 5.02
N TRP A 188 -9.55 -30.21 6.17
CA TRP A 188 -10.03 -28.83 6.23
C TRP A 188 -9.00 -27.83 5.68
N ILE A 189 -7.71 -28.09 5.92
CA ILE A 189 -6.62 -27.28 5.36
C ILE A 189 -6.63 -27.37 3.83
N VAL A 190 -6.79 -28.58 3.27
CA VAL A 190 -6.81 -28.79 1.81
C VAL A 190 -8.01 -28.12 1.17
N ILE A 191 -9.21 -28.22 1.76
CA ILE A 191 -10.42 -27.55 1.27
C ILE A 191 -10.22 -26.02 1.25
N ALA A 192 -9.76 -25.45 2.37
CA ALA A 192 -9.50 -24.01 2.45
C ALA A 192 -8.40 -23.57 1.47
N ALA A 193 -7.29 -24.30 1.40
CA ALA A 193 -6.18 -23.99 0.49
C ALA A 193 -6.60 -24.08 -0.99
N ALA A 194 -7.43 -25.06 -1.37
CA ALA A 194 -7.94 -25.18 -2.74
C ALA A 194 -8.83 -23.98 -3.10
N MET A 195 -9.74 -23.59 -2.21
CA MET A 195 -10.59 -22.41 -2.42
C MET A 195 -9.75 -21.12 -2.51
N ILE A 196 -8.79 -20.93 -1.59
CA ILE A 196 -7.86 -19.80 -1.60
C ILE A 196 -7.05 -19.77 -2.90
N LEU A 197 -6.57 -20.93 -3.38
CA LEU A 197 -5.83 -21.04 -4.63
C LEU A 197 -6.65 -20.58 -5.83
N VAL A 198 -7.93 -20.98 -5.90
CA VAL A 198 -8.87 -20.49 -6.92
C VAL A 198 -8.98 -18.96 -6.86
N GLY A 199 -9.12 -18.39 -5.66
CA GLY A 199 -9.13 -16.93 -5.48
C GLY A 199 -7.86 -16.24 -6.00
N VAL A 200 -6.68 -16.82 -5.77
CA VAL A 200 -5.40 -16.31 -6.33
C VAL A 200 -5.43 -16.35 -7.86
N VAL A 201 -5.93 -17.44 -8.46
CA VAL A 201 -6.04 -17.57 -9.92
C VAL A 201 -7.03 -16.56 -10.51
N LEU A 202 -8.19 -16.38 -9.88
CA LEU A 202 -9.23 -15.43 -10.29
C LEU A 202 -8.77 -13.97 -10.20
N SER A 203 -7.84 -13.66 -9.29
CA SER A 203 -7.19 -12.34 -9.23
C SER A 203 -6.43 -12.00 -10.52
N GLN A 204 -6.04 -12.98 -11.34
CA GLN A 204 -5.22 -12.82 -12.53
C GLN A 204 -3.95 -11.98 -12.31
N SER A 205 -3.42 -11.95 -11.08
CA SER A 205 -2.21 -11.23 -10.73
C SER A 205 -0.98 -11.91 -11.35
N ARG A 206 -0.18 -11.14 -12.10
CA ARG A 206 1.03 -11.64 -12.78
C ARG A 206 2.15 -11.90 -11.79
N THR A 207 2.31 -11.03 -10.80
CA THR A 207 3.27 -11.25 -9.71
C THR A 207 3.01 -12.51 -8.90
N SER A 208 1.78 -13.03 -8.89
CA SER A 208 1.50 -14.30 -8.22
C SER A 208 2.31 -15.46 -8.82
N TRP A 209 2.69 -15.40 -10.09
CA TRP A 209 3.57 -16.39 -10.72
C TRP A 209 4.99 -16.34 -10.14
N LEU A 210 5.62 -15.16 -10.19
CA LEU A 210 6.97 -14.99 -9.69
C LEU A 210 7.03 -15.21 -8.18
N ALA A 211 6.05 -14.68 -7.43
CA ALA A 211 5.93 -14.93 -6.00
C ALA A 211 5.84 -16.44 -5.73
N SER A 212 4.95 -17.17 -6.40
CA SER A 212 4.84 -18.62 -6.22
C SER A 212 6.14 -19.36 -6.55
N LEU A 213 6.87 -18.94 -7.59
CA LEU A 213 8.17 -19.52 -7.93
C LEU A 213 9.22 -19.25 -6.84
N CYS A 214 9.36 -18.01 -6.38
CA CYS A 214 10.27 -17.63 -5.30
C CYS A 214 9.94 -18.34 -3.98
N LEU A 215 8.65 -18.49 -3.67
CA LEU A 215 8.20 -19.19 -2.48
C LEU A 215 8.46 -20.70 -2.59
N LEU A 216 8.22 -21.30 -3.76
CA LEU A 216 8.49 -22.71 -4.02
C LEU A 216 9.98 -23.02 -3.91
N THR A 217 10.87 -22.20 -4.47
CA THR A 217 12.32 -22.39 -4.38
C THR A 217 12.81 -22.27 -2.94
N TYR A 218 12.34 -21.26 -2.21
CA TYR A 218 12.69 -21.08 -0.79
C TYR A 218 12.15 -22.21 0.09
N LEU A 219 10.90 -22.63 -0.14
CA LEU A 219 10.32 -23.76 0.58
C LEU A 219 11.08 -25.06 0.28
N GLY A 220 11.45 -25.29 -0.99
CA GLY A 220 12.28 -26.43 -1.41
C GLY A 220 13.63 -26.47 -0.70
N TYR A 221 14.30 -25.32 -0.55
CA TYR A 221 15.52 -25.19 0.23
C TYR A 221 15.31 -25.58 1.70
N GLN A 222 14.23 -25.14 2.34
CA GLN A 222 13.96 -25.48 3.74
C GLN A 222 13.49 -26.93 3.95
N GLN A 223 12.81 -27.51 2.95
CA GLN A 223 12.51 -28.94 2.90
C GLN A 223 13.79 -29.78 2.81
N TYR A 224 14.74 -29.38 1.97
CA TYR A 224 16.06 -30.04 1.88
C TYR A 224 16.83 -29.97 3.21
N ARG A 225 16.75 -28.84 3.92
CA ARG A 225 17.32 -28.68 5.27
C ARG A 225 16.58 -29.48 6.36
N GLY A 226 15.46 -30.12 6.05
CA GLY A 226 14.68 -30.92 7.00
C GLY A 226 13.89 -30.11 8.03
N VAL A 227 13.73 -28.79 7.84
CA VAL A 227 12.96 -27.93 8.77
C VAL A 227 11.46 -28.14 8.60
N MET A 228 11.02 -28.50 7.39
CA MET A 228 9.61 -28.67 7.02
C MET A 228 9.27 -30.15 6.82
N ARG A 229 8.11 -30.58 7.32
CA ARG A 229 7.58 -31.95 7.20
C ARG A 229 6.97 -32.22 5.82
N ILE A 230 6.34 -31.24 5.19
CA ILE A 230 5.72 -31.40 3.87
C ILE A 230 6.78 -31.82 2.85
N LYS A 231 6.53 -32.91 2.13
CA LYS A 231 7.44 -33.40 1.09
C LYS A 231 7.38 -32.49 -0.14
N TRP A 232 8.52 -32.26 -0.79
CA TRP A 232 8.64 -31.42 -2.00
C TRP A 232 7.63 -31.76 -3.10
N ARG A 233 7.30 -33.06 -3.27
CA ARG A 233 6.29 -33.53 -4.24
C ARG A 233 4.90 -32.91 -4.04
N TYR A 234 4.50 -32.63 -2.80
CA TYR A 234 3.20 -31.99 -2.52
C TYR A 234 3.26 -30.48 -2.79
N SER A 235 4.40 -29.84 -2.52
CA SER A 235 4.63 -28.44 -2.91
C SER A 235 4.60 -28.27 -4.43
N LEU A 236 5.22 -29.19 -5.17
CA LEU A 236 5.13 -29.23 -6.63
C LEU A 236 3.72 -29.53 -7.12
N LEU A 237 2.97 -30.42 -6.45
CA LEU A 237 1.58 -30.69 -6.82
C LEU A 237 0.71 -29.44 -6.68
N TRP A 238 0.84 -28.69 -5.58
CA TRP A 238 0.13 -27.42 -5.40
C TRP A 238 0.54 -26.37 -6.42
N PHE A 239 1.83 -26.29 -6.76
CA PHE A 239 2.31 -25.40 -7.82
C PHE A 239 1.79 -25.82 -9.19
N ALA A 240 1.82 -27.12 -9.53
CA ALA A 240 1.26 -27.63 -10.78
C ALA A 240 -0.26 -27.38 -10.86
N ALA A 241 -0.99 -27.54 -9.76
CA ALA A 241 -2.41 -27.22 -9.67
C ALA A 241 -2.65 -25.72 -9.91
N PHE A 242 -1.83 -24.84 -9.32
CA PHE A 242 -1.89 -23.40 -9.58
C PHE A 242 -1.74 -23.09 -11.07
N ILE A 243 -0.67 -23.60 -11.69
CA ILE A 243 -0.38 -23.39 -13.11
C ILE A 243 -1.50 -23.94 -13.98
N GLY A 244 -1.96 -25.18 -13.72
CA GLY A 244 -3.04 -25.82 -14.45
C GLY A 244 -4.35 -25.03 -14.37
N LEU A 245 -4.72 -24.54 -13.19
CA LEU A 245 -5.91 -23.71 -13.01
C LEU A 245 -5.85 -22.41 -13.79
N ILE A 246 -4.67 -21.79 -13.95
CA ILE A 246 -4.56 -20.55 -14.74
C ILE A 246 -4.84 -20.79 -16.23
N PHE A 247 -4.43 -21.94 -16.76
CA PHE A 247 -4.72 -22.31 -18.16
C PHE A 247 -6.17 -22.76 -18.35
N ILE A 248 -6.78 -23.40 -17.35
CA ILE A 248 -8.16 -23.90 -17.42
C ILE A 248 -9.19 -22.79 -17.16
N ALA A 249 -8.91 -21.84 -16.27
CA ALA A 249 -9.86 -20.83 -15.81
C ALA A 249 -10.48 -19.99 -16.95
N PRO A 250 -9.74 -19.54 -17.99
CA PRO A 250 -10.33 -18.82 -19.12
C PRO A 250 -11.34 -19.67 -19.91
N ALA A 251 -10.99 -20.91 -20.22
CA ALA A 251 -11.86 -21.83 -20.95
C ALA A 251 -13.14 -22.14 -20.17
N PHE A 252 -13.01 -22.36 -18.85
CA PHE A 252 -14.16 -22.58 -17.98
C PHE A 252 -15.03 -21.32 -17.84
N SER A 253 -14.43 -20.14 -17.76
CA SER A 253 -15.15 -18.85 -17.74
C SER A 253 -15.95 -18.64 -19.04
N GLN A 254 -15.37 -18.99 -20.19
CA GLN A 254 -16.05 -18.91 -21.48
C GLN A 254 -17.24 -19.87 -21.55
N LEU A 255 -17.07 -21.11 -21.09
CA LEU A 255 -18.15 -22.10 -21.04
C LEU A 255 -19.29 -21.63 -20.12
N LEU A 256 -18.98 -21.05 -18.97
CA LEU A 256 -19.98 -20.44 -18.08
C LEU A 256 -20.71 -19.26 -18.75
N SER A 257 -19.99 -18.36 -19.42
CA SER A 257 -20.61 -17.23 -20.12
C SER A 257 -21.61 -17.66 -21.19
N GLN A 258 -21.29 -18.74 -21.93
CA GLN A 258 -22.13 -19.27 -23.00
C GLN A 258 -23.36 -20.02 -22.49
N SER A 259 -23.28 -20.62 -21.30
CA SER A 259 -24.34 -21.45 -20.72
C SER A 259 -25.29 -20.70 -19.80
N ALA A 260 -24.86 -19.57 -19.22
CA ALA A 260 -25.62 -18.86 -18.20
C ALA A 260 -25.97 -17.40 -18.59
N ASP A 261 -25.74 -16.98 -19.85
CA ASP A 261 -25.94 -15.60 -20.33
C ASP A 261 -25.21 -14.55 -19.44
N LEU A 262 -24.12 -15.00 -18.79
CA LEU A 262 -23.32 -14.20 -17.89
C LEU A 262 -22.24 -13.47 -18.69
N SER A 263 -22.07 -12.17 -18.43
CA SER A 263 -20.97 -11.38 -19.01
C SER A 263 -19.63 -11.71 -18.33
N VAL A 264 -19.18 -12.96 -18.39
CA VAL A 264 -17.89 -13.41 -17.83
C VAL A 264 -16.82 -13.25 -18.90
N GLN A 265 -16.18 -12.07 -18.97
CA GLN A 265 -15.07 -11.86 -19.88
C GLN A 265 -13.74 -12.17 -19.19
N SER A 266 -12.99 -13.13 -19.74
CA SER A 266 -11.57 -13.34 -19.43
C SER A 266 -10.73 -12.72 -20.55
N ARG A 267 -9.74 -11.88 -20.20
CA ARG A 267 -8.81 -11.32 -21.19
C ARG A 267 -7.74 -12.34 -21.57
N ASP A 268 -7.39 -12.38 -22.85
CA ASP A 268 -6.41 -13.31 -23.41
C ASP A 268 -5.04 -13.22 -22.71
N VAL A 269 -4.34 -14.35 -22.55
CA VAL A 269 -2.98 -14.45 -21.96
C VAL A 269 -1.97 -13.62 -22.75
N VAL A 270 -2.11 -13.54 -24.07
CA VAL A 270 -1.15 -12.87 -24.97
C VAL A 270 -1.28 -11.35 -24.93
N GLN A 271 -2.50 -10.79 -24.89
CA GLN A 271 -2.72 -9.35 -24.66
C GLN A 271 -2.27 -8.88 -23.26
N ARG A 272 -2.09 -9.81 -22.31
CA ARG A 272 -1.54 -9.52 -20.98
C ARG A 272 0.00 -9.41 -20.96
N ALA A 273 0.68 -9.99 -21.95
CA ALA A 273 2.13 -9.89 -22.11
C ALA A 273 2.57 -8.56 -22.73
N THR A 274 1.75 -7.94 -23.59
CA THR A 274 2.09 -6.65 -24.25
C THR A 274 1.99 -5.43 -23.33
N GLY A 275 1.29 -5.53 -22.19
CA GLY A 275 1.25 -4.47 -21.16
C GLY A 275 2.56 -4.28 -20.38
N ASP A 276 3.53 -5.21 -20.47
CA ASP A 276 4.82 -5.15 -19.79
C ASP A 276 5.72 -4.00 -20.26
N MET A 277 5.51 -3.53 -21.49
CA MET A 277 6.23 -2.36 -22.00
C MET A 277 5.95 -1.09 -21.19
N SER A 278 4.81 -1.00 -20.49
CA SER A 278 4.45 0.19 -19.67
C SER A 278 5.26 0.29 -18.36
N ARG A 279 5.53 -0.84 -17.67
CA ARG A 279 6.28 -0.86 -16.41
C ARG A 279 7.76 -0.57 -16.63
N LEU A 280 8.35 -1.17 -17.66
CA LEU A 280 9.75 -0.92 -18.02
C LEU A 280 9.96 0.54 -18.44
N ALA A 281 9.03 1.12 -19.21
CA ALA A 281 9.09 2.54 -19.56
C ALA A 281 8.98 3.44 -18.32
N ILE A 282 8.10 3.12 -17.36
CA ILE A 282 8.05 3.81 -16.06
C ILE A 282 9.41 3.72 -15.35
N TRP A 283 10.01 2.53 -15.25
CA TRP A 283 11.30 2.36 -14.56
C TRP A 283 12.43 3.11 -15.24
N GLN A 284 12.50 3.11 -16.57
CA GLN A 284 13.49 3.89 -17.33
C GLN A 284 13.36 5.38 -17.04
N GLN A 285 12.13 5.91 -17.03
CA GLN A 285 11.90 7.31 -16.69
C GLN A 285 12.26 7.62 -15.24
N MET A 286 11.91 6.75 -14.30
CA MET A 286 12.22 6.93 -12.88
C MET A 286 13.72 6.81 -12.59
N LEU A 287 14.45 5.98 -13.34
CA LEU A 287 15.92 5.92 -13.29
C LEU A 287 16.53 7.23 -13.79
N ALA A 288 16.02 7.80 -14.88
CA ALA A 288 16.45 9.11 -15.36
C ALA A 288 16.15 10.24 -14.34
N ALA A 289 15.03 10.17 -13.63
CA ALA A 289 14.74 11.11 -12.54
C ALA A 289 15.75 10.96 -11.38
N ILE A 290 16.11 9.73 -11.00
CA ILE A 290 17.18 9.49 -10.01
C ILE A 290 18.50 10.06 -10.51
N GLU A 291 18.86 9.89 -11.78
CA GLU A 291 20.10 10.45 -12.36
C GLU A 291 20.09 11.98 -12.36
N HIS A 292 18.93 12.59 -12.59
CA HIS A 292 18.77 14.05 -12.60
C HIS A 292 18.87 14.67 -11.19
N GLN A 293 18.32 14.02 -10.16
CA GLN A 293 18.42 14.48 -8.76
C GLN A 293 18.92 13.37 -7.81
N PRO A 294 20.19 12.96 -7.93
CA PRO A 294 20.67 11.71 -7.33
C PRO A 294 20.87 11.81 -5.83
N TRP A 295 21.34 12.95 -5.32
CA TRP A 295 21.89 13.01 -3.97
C TRP A 295 20.84 12.89 -2.86
N TRP A 296 19.80 13.73 -2.93
CA TRP A 296 18.77 13.87 -1.90
C TRP A 296 17.38 13.40 -2.37
N GLY A 297 17.23 13.09 -3.66
CA GLY A 297 15.95 12.72 -4.25
C GLY A 297 14.95 13.86 -4.26
N TYR A 298 13.67 13.51 -4.39
CA TYR A 298 12.50 14.38 -4.55
C TYR A 298 11.63 14.48 -3.29
N GLY A 299 12.00 13.80 -2.22
CA GLY A 299 11.24 13.78 -0.98
C GLY A 299 10.21 12.64 -0.87
N TRP A 300 9.91 12.24 0.37
CA TRP A 300 8.95 11.17 0.68
C TRP A 300 7.57 11.41 0.05
N HIS A 301 7.05 10.38 -0.62
CA HIS A 301 5.72 10.36 -1.23
C HIS A 301 5.51 11.41 -2.35
N GLN A 302 6.59 11.80 -3.03
CA GLN A 302 6.57 12.77 -4.14
C GLN A 302 7.03 12.20 -5.48
N THR A 303 6.76 10.91 -5.76
CA THR A 303 7.08 10.31 -7.07
C THR A 303 6.39 11.03 -8.25
N SER A 304 5.21 11.64 -8.03
CA SER A 304 4.57 12.50 -9.04
C SER A 304 5.43 13.73 -9.38
N VAL A 305 6.06 14.33 -8.38
CA VAL A 305 6.94 15.49 -8.58
C VAL A 305 8.15 15.07 -9.41
N ALA A 306 8.76 13.92 -9.07
CA ALA A 306 9.84 13.34 -9.87
C ALA A 306 9.41 13.12 -11.32
N TYR A 307 8.24 12.51 -11.54
CA TYR A 307 7.66 12.29 -12.86
C TYR A 307 7.51 13.57 -13.66
N VAL A 308 6.85 14.60 -13.12
CA VAL A 308 6.61 15.86 -13.84
C VAL A 308 7.92 16.59 -14.11
N SER A 309 8.85 16.59 -13.16
CA SER A 309 10.13 17.30 -13.29
C SER A 309 10.99 16.73 -14.42
N ILE A 310 10.99 15.40 -14.61
CA ILE A 310 11.81 14.73 -15.63
C ILE A 310 11.10 14.68 -16.99
N SER A 311 9.78 14.95 -17.05
CA SER A 311 9.00 14.87 -18.29
C SER A 311 9.55 15.76 -19.41
N GLU A 312 10.27 16.85 -19.12
CA GLU A 312 10.94 17.67 -20.14
C GLU A 312 12.06 16.93 -20.88
N PHE A 313 12.71 15.99 -20.21
CA PHE A 313 13.88 15.27 -20.71
C PHE A 313 13.53 13.84 -21.15
N VAL A 314 12.70 13.16 -20.35
CA VAL A 314 12.30 11.77 -20.56
C VAL A 314 10.81 11.62 -20.35
N GLN A 315 10.11 11.32 -21.45
CA GLN A 315 8.67 11.11 -21.42
C GLN A 315 8.29 9.77 -20.80
N GLY A 316 7.25 9.80 -19.97
CA GLY A 316 6.67 8.62 -19.36
C GLY A 316 5.44 8.15 -20.12
N PRO A 317 5.08 6.86 -20.03
CA PRO A 317 3.92 6.33 -20.73
C PRO A 317 2.59 6.88 -20.18
N VAL A 318 2.53 7.12 -18.87
CA VAL A 318 1.37 7.66 -18.15
C VAL A 318 1.82 8.37 -16.89
N TRP A 319 1.04 9.35 -16.42
CA TRP A 319 1.27 9.96 -15.12
C TRP A 319 1.17 8.91 -14.00
N ILE A 320 2.17 8.92 -13.12
CA ILE A 320 2.29 7.98 -12.00
C ILE A 320 2.52 8.70 -10.67
N ARG A 321 2.09 8.05 -9.59
CA ARG A 321 2.39 8.45 -8.21
C ARG A 321 3.32 7.46 -7.49
N SER A 322 3.83 6.48 -8.22
CA SER A 322 4.78 5.48 -7.74
C SER A 322 5.49 4.84 -8.93
N ALA A 323 6.76 4.49 -8.74
CA ALA A 323 7.56 3.72 -9.67
C ALA A 323 7.14 2.24 -9.74
N HIS A 324 6.20 1.81 -8.90
CA HIS A 324 5.73 0.43 -8.81
C HIS A 324 6.85 -0.57 -8.48
N ASN A 325 7.88 -0.07 -7.80
CA ASN A 325 9.04 -0.78 -7.32
C ASN A 325 9.58 -0.03 -6.11
N PHE A 326 9.52 -0.66 -4.93
CA PHE A 326 9.92 0.00 -3.69
C PHE A 326 11.40 0.44 -3.69
N ILE A 327 12.32 -0.24 -4.39
CA ILE A 327 13.72 0.22 -4.48
C ILE A 327 13.79 1.55 -5.22
N LEU A 328 13.12 1.66 -6.37
CA LEU A 328 13.09 2.89 -7.15
C LEU A 328 12.39 4.02 -6.40
N ASP A 329 11.20 3.77 -5.84
CA ASP A 329 10.49 4.77 -5.04
C ASP A 329 11.33 5.23 -3.83
N PHE A 330 12.00 4.30 -3.15
CA PHE A 330 12.81 4.63 -1.97
C PHE A 330 14.04 5.49 -2.33
N LEU A 331 14.71 5.20 -3.46
CA LEU A 331 15.80 6.02 -3.99
C LEU A 331 15.29 7.38 -4.48
N LEU A 332 14.15 7.43 -5.16
CA LEU A 332 13.52 8.68 -5.58
C LEU A 332 13.20 9.58 -4.38
N TRP A 333 12.72 9.01 -3.27
CA TRP A 333 12.34 9.79 -2.11
C TRP A 333 13.52 10.28 -1.27
N ASN A 334 14.58 9.48 -1.13
CA ASN A 334 15.67 9.74 -0.18
C ASN A 334 16.99 10.13 -0.86
N GLY A 335 17.09 9.96 -2.19
CA GLY A 335 18.35 10.03 -2.93
C GLY A 335 19.28 8.86 -2.61
N VAL A 336 20.41 8.80 -3.30
CA VAL A 336 21.39 7.72 -3.17
C VAL A 336 22.16 7.78 -1.85
N ILE A 337 22.36 8.98 -1.29
CA ILE A 337 23.15 9.19 -0.06
C ILE A 337 22.49 8.48 1.13
N LEU A 338 21.18 8.62 1.28
CA LEU A 338 20.41 7.94 2.32
C LEU A 338 19.84 6.60 1.84
N GLY A 339 19.38 6.55 0.60
CA GLY A 339 18.68 5.41 0.03
C GLY A 339 19.54 4.15 -0.07
N VAL A 340 20.74 4.24 -0.63
CA VAL A 340 21.61 3.07 -0.86
C VAL A 340 22.09 2.44 0.46
N PRO A 341 22.65 3.20 1.44
CA PRO A 341 23.05 2.61 2.71
C PRO A 341 21.88 1.97 3.46
N PHE A 342 20.69 2.56 3.39
CA PHE A 342 19.52 2.02 4.07
C PHE A 342 18.99 0.75 3.39
N LEU A 343 18.99 0.69 2.06
CA LEU A 343 18.68 -0.54 1.31
C LEU A 343 19.69 -1.65 1.61
N ALA A 344 20.98 -1.33 1.69
CA ALA A 344 22.01 -2.29 2.10
C ALA A 344 21.77 -2.79 3.53
N TYR A 345 21.35 -1.92 4.45
CA TYR A 345 20.92 -2.29 5.79
C TYR A 345 19.70 -3.23 5.79
N LEU A 346 18.66 -2.95 5.01
CA LEU A 346 17.50 -3.83 4.87
C LEU A 346 17.90 -5.20 4.30
N GLY A 347 18.79 -5.23 3.29
CA GLY A 347 19.34 -6.47 2.73
C GLY A 347 20.13 -7.27 3.75
N TYR A 348 21.00 -6.61 4.53
CA TYR A 348 21.73 -7.25 5.64
C TYR A 348 20.78 -7.80 6.71
N TRP A 349 19.74 -7.05 7.07
CA TRP A 349 18.76 -7.52 8.06
C TRP A 349 17.96 -8.71 7.52
N GLY A 350 17.52 -8.68 6.27
CA GLY A 350 16.88 -9.81 5.59
C GLY A 350 17.77 -11.06 5.56
N TYR A 351 19.06 -10.89 5.25
CA TYR A 351 20.05 -11.98 5.34
C TYR A 351 20.15 -12.56 6.76
N GLN A 352 20.14 -11.71 7.80
CA GLN A 352 20.16 -12.18 9.18
C GLN A 352 18.89 -12.95 9.55
N LEU A 353 17.71 -12.46 9.17
CA LEU A 353 16.43 -13.18 9.39
C LEU A 353 16.48 -14.56 8.72
N HIS A 354 16.95 -14.63 7.47
CA HIS A 354 17.14 -15.88 6.75
C HIS A 354 18.12 -16.83 7.46
N LYS A 355 19.31 -16.36 7.80
CA LYS A 355 20.39 -17.16 8.39
C LYS A 355 19.96 -17.88 9.67
N TYR A 356 19.08 -17.26 10.47
CA TYR A 356 18.61 -17.81 11.74
C TYR A 356 17.24 -18.50 11.65
N THR A 357 16.81 -18.85 10.44
CA THR A 357 15.59 -19.63 10.21
C THR A 357 15.80 -21.09 10.63
N GLN A 358 15.30 -21.44 11.82
CA GLN A 358 15.42 -22.78 12.42
C GLN A 358 14.08 -23.40 12.84
N SER A 359 12.98 -22.68 12.68
CA SER A 359 11.64 -23.11 13.10
C SER A 359 10.65 -23.00 11.94
N VAL A 360 9.56 -23.77 12.01
CA VAL A 360 8.45 -23.69 11.05
C VAL A 360 7.86 -22.29 11.04
N GLU A 361 7.72 -21.65 12.21
CA GLU A 361 7.27 -20.27 12.38
C GLU A 361 8.14 -19.29 11.57
N SER A 362 9.47 -19.43 11.65
CA SER A 362 10.39 -18.60 10.86
C SER A 362 10.28 -18.87 9.37
N VAL A 363 10.23 -20.13 8.96
CA VAL A 363 10.16 -20.48 7.53
C VAL A 363 8.88 -19.89 6.92
N VAL A 364 7.73 -20.14 7.55
CA VAL A 364 6.44 -19.62 7.08
C VAL A 364 6.39 -18.11 7.17
N GLY A 365 6.90 -17.51 8.25
CA GLY A 365 7.00 -16.06 8.38
C GLY A 365 7.80 -15.44 7.24
N ILE A 366 8.95 -16.01 6.87
CA ILE A 366 9.76 -15.53 5.74
C ILE A 366 9.04 -15.72 4.41
N LEU A 367 8.30 -16.82 4.23
CA LEU A 367 7.47 -17.01 3.04
C LEU A 367 6.39 -15.92 2.93
N MET A 368 5.73 -15.57 4.04
CA MET A 368 4.75 -14.46 4.06
C MET A 368 5.40 -13.10 3.75
N VAL A 369 6.55 -12.80 4.37
CA VAL A 369 7.32 -11.57 4.10
C VAL A 369 7.82 -11.56 2.65
N GLY A 370 8.20 -12.71 2.10
CA GLY A 370 8.62 -12.88 0.71
C GLY A 370 7.51 -12.56 -0.28
N ALA A 371 6.28 -13.03 -0.02
CA ALA A 371 5.10 -12.70 -0.84
C ALA A 371 4.85 -11.18 -0.88
N PHE A 372 4.90 -10.51 0.28
CA PHE A 372 4.81 -9.06 0.38
C PHE A 372 5.95 -8.35 -0.38
N SER A 373 7.19 -8.82 -0.21
CA SER A 373 8.38 -8.21 -0.81
C SER A 373 8.35 -8.30 -2.34
N VAL A 374 7.96 -9.45 -2.90
CA VAL A 374 7.81 -9.60 -4.36
C VAL A 374 6.73 -8.66 -4.91
N HIS A 375 5.59 -8.50 -4.22
CA HIS A 375 4.58 -7.53 -4.61
C HIS A 375 5.15 -6.10 -4.60
N ALA A 376 5.77 -5.70 -3.50
CA ALA A 376 6.31 -4.34 -3.32
C ALA A 376 7.39 -3.99 -4.37
N MET A 377 8.04 -4.98 -4.97
CA MET A 377 9.04 -4.78 -6.03
C MET A 377 8.44 -4.59 -7.43
N LEU A 378 7.23 -5.09 -7.70
CA LEU A 378 6.76 -5.30 -9.08
C LEU A 378 5.33 -4.80 -9.37
N GLU A 379 4.53 -4.54 -8.34
CA GLU A 379 3.10 -4.18 -8.50
C GLU A 379 2.80 -2.83 -7.89
N PHE A 380 1.91 -2.74 -6.90
CA PHE A 380 1.52 -1.48 -6.30
C PHE A 380 2.40 -1.18 -5.08
N PRO A 381 2.54 0.10 -4.71
CA PRO A 381 3.02 0.46 -3.39
C PRO A 381 2.29 -0.36 -2.33
N GLN A 382 3.03 -1.19 -1.59
CA GLN A 382 2.48 -1.98 -0.49
C GLN A 382 2.60 -1.23 0.85
N ASN A 383 2.47 0.10 0.80
CA ASN A 383 2.50 1.01 1.95
C ASN A 383 1.12 1.15 2.61
N TYR A 384 0.27 0.12 2.53
CA TYR A 384 -1.00 0.04 3.26
C TYR A 384 -0.78 -0.53 4.67
N ALA A 385 -1.32 0.09 5.71
CA ALA A 385 -1.11 -0.33 7.10
C ALA A 385 -1.61 -1.76 7.36
N TYR A 386 -2.72 -2.17 6.71
CA TYR A 386 -3.26 -3.52 6.82
C TYR A 386 -2.41 -4.61 6.14
N PHE A 387 -1.34 -4.24 5.41
CA PHE A 387 -0.28 -5.18 5.00
C PHE A 387 1.03 -4.94 5.74
N LEU A 388 1.43 -3.67 5.86
CA LEU A 388 2.69 -3.26 6.44
C LEU A 388 2.81 -3.67 7.92
N LEU A 389 1.77 -3.42 8.74
CA LEU A 389 1.81 -3.73 10.17
C LEU A 389 1.85 -5.25 10.45
N PRO A 390 1.02 -6.10 9.81
CA PRO A 390 1.17 -7.56 9.93
C PRO A 390 2.55 -8.08 9.52
N VAL A 391 3.12 -7.55 8.43
CA VAL A 391 4.48 -7.93 7.99
C VAL A 391 5.53 -7.50 9.01
N GLY A 392 5.41 -6.29 9.56
CA GLY A 392 6.27 -5.82 10.65
C GLY A 392 6.19 -6.74 11.87
N PHE A 393 4.98 -7.13 12.26
CA PHE A 393 4.77 -8.08 13.35
C PHE A 393 5.46 -9.43 13.10
N ILE A 394 5.34 -9.97 11.88
CA ILE A 394 6.01 -11.22 11.48
C ILE A 394 7.53 -11.08 11.55
N ILE A 395 8.10 -9.97 11.05
CA ILE A 395 9.55 -9.69 11.13
C ILE A 395 10.02 -9.67 12.59
N GLY A 396 9.28 -8.98 13.47
CA GLY A 396 9.53 -8.96 14.91
C GLY A 396 9.52 -10.35 15.52
N MET A 397 8.55 -11.18 15.13
CA MET A 397 8.41 -12.55 15.60
C MET A 397 9.57 -13.44 15.15
N ILE A 398 10.00 -13.37 13.89
CA ILE A 398 11.19 -14.07 13.38
C ILE A 398 12.42 -13.62 14.18
N GLN A 399 12.59 -12.31 14.35
CA GLN A 399 13.70 -11.69 15.06
C GLN A 399 13.81 -12.16 16.52
N SER A 400 12.68 -12.43 17.19
CA SER A 400 12.63 -12.86 18.59
C SER A 400 13.14 -14.28 18.84
N GLN A 401 13.51 -15.04 17.81
CA GLN A 401 14.05 -16.40 17.97
C GLN A 401 15.49 -16.40 18.48
N ARG A 402 16.12 -15.22 18.51
CA ARG A 402 17.48 -15.04 18.98
C ARG A 402 17.57 -13.96 20.03
N VAL A 403 18.52 -14.14 20.94
CA VAL A 403 19.00 -13.11 21.84
C VAL A 403 19.86 -12.12 21.04
N PHE A 404 19.30 -10.95 20.76
CA PHE A 404 20.04 -9.81 20.20
C PHE A 404 20.50 -8.89 21.33
N LYS A 405 21.48 -8.03 21.03
CA LYS A 405 21.77 -6.90 21.91
C LYS A 405 20.53 -6.00 21.89
N ASN A 406 19.87 -5.91 23.05
CA ASN A 406 18.64 -5.18 23.22
C ASN A 406 18.86 -3.94 24.08
N PHE A 407 18.05 -2.92 23.83
CA PHE A 407 17.85 -1.82 24.75
C PHE A 407 16.52 -2.05 25.49
N THR A 408 16.52 -1.90 26.82
CA THR A 408 15.30 -2.01 27.61
C THR A 408 14.72 -0.63 27.85
N LEU A 409 13.49 -0.40 27.37
CA LEU A 409 12.75 0.84 27.52
C LEU A 409 11.64 0.66 28.57
N SER A 410 11.44 1.68 29.42
CA SER A 410 10.37 1.67 30.42
C SER A 410 8.99 1.71 29.77
N ALA A 411 8.00 1.06 30.40
CA ALA A 411 6.61 1.04 29.93
C ALA A 411 5.97 2.44 29.82
N ILE A 412 6.51 3.45 30.50
CA ILE A 412 6.02 4.84 30.39
C ILE A 412 6.12 5.39 28.97
N TYR A 413 7.17 5.03 28.23
CA TYR A 413 7.35 5.50 26.86
C TYR A 413 6.28 4.91 25.94
N LEU A 414 6.00 3.60 26.05
CA LEU A 414 4.90 2.98 25.31
C LEU A 414 3.55 3.62 25.63
N ARG A 415 3.26 3.87 26.92
CA ARG A 415 2.02 4.53 27.33
C ARG A 415 1.90 5.95 26.78
N SER A 416 3.01 6.70 26.77
CA SER A 416 3.06 8.06 26.22
C SER A 416 2.86 8.03 24.70
N THR A 417 3.55 7.14 23.99
CA THR A 417 3.36 6.91 22.55
C THR A 417 1.92 6.50 22.23
N PHE A 418 1.31 5.65 23.06
CA PHE A 418 -0.09 5.25 22.90
C PHE A 418 -1.03 6.46 23.00
N VAL A 419 -0.89 7.29 24.03
CA VAL A 419 -1.74 8.48 24.22
C VAL A 419 -1.54 9.48 23.07
N LEU A 420 -0.30 9.79 22.71
CA LEU A 420 0.00 10.70 21.61
C LEU A 420 -0.52 10.16 20.27
N GLY A 421 -0.35 8.87 20.01
CA GLY A 421 -0.87 8.21 18.82
C GLY A 421 -2.40 8.24 18.76
N ALA A 422 -3.08 8.02 19.90
CA ALA A 422 -4.54 8.06 19.97
C ALA A 422 -5.09 9.48 19.73
N LEU A 423 -4.42 10.51 20.29
CA LEU A 423 -4.76 11.90 20.02
C LEU A 423 -4.56 12.26 18.54
N LEU A 424 -3.43 11.83 17.95
CA LEU A 424 -3.17 12.05 16.53
C LEU A 424 -4.22 11.36 15.65
N LEU A 425 -4.57 10.11 15.95
CA LEU A 425 -5.60 9.39 15.21
C LEU A 425 -6.96 10.06 15.33
N MET A 426 -7.32 10.56 16.51
CA MET A 426 -8.55 11.34 16.72
C MET A 426 -8.56 12.62 15.88
N LEU A 427 -7.43 13.33 15.78
CA LEU A 427 -7.30 14.52 14.93
C LEU A 427 -7.44 14.17 13.44
N ILE A 428 -6.77 13.11 12.97
CA ILE A 428 -6.88 12.65 11.57
C ILE A 428 -8.31 12.21 11.26
N TYR A 429 -8.97 11.51 12.18
CA TYR A 429 -10.37 11.10 12.04
C TYR A 429 -11.29 12.31 11.92
N ARG A 430 -11.17 13.27 12.85
CA ARG A 430 -11.94 14.52 12.83
C ARG A 430 -11.70 15.31 11.53
N ASP A 431 -10.46 15.43 11.11
CA ASP A 431 -10.13 16.14 9.88
C ASP A 431 -10.67 15.45 8.64
N TYR A 432 -10.67 14.11 8.59
CA TYR A 432 -11.27 13.37 7.49
C TYR A 432 -12.78 13.60 7.39
N GLU A 433 -13.50 13.53 8.51
CA GLU A 433 -14.94 13.79 8.58
C GLU A 433 -15.30 15.23 8.15
N VAL A 434 -14.45 16.21 8.45
CA VAL A 434 -14.63 17.61 8.01
C VAL A 434 -14.26 17.78 6.53
N MET A 435 -13.17 17.15 6.11
CA MET A 435 -12.57 17.34 4.79
C MET A 435 -13.43 16.76 3.67
N VAL A 436 -14.04 15.58 3.86
CA VAL A 436 -14.88 14.92 2.85
C VAL A 436 -16.05 15.79 2.36
N PRO A 437 -16.97 16.28 3.22
CA PRO A 437 -18.07 17.13 2.79
C PRO A 437 -17.57 18.47 2.25
N LYS A 438 -16.51 19.05 2.85
CA LYS A 438 -15.90 20.29 2.39
C LYS A 438 -15.36 20.17 0.97
N LEU A 439 -14.64 19.09 0.65
CA LEU A 439 -14.12 18.82 -0.69
C LEU A 439 -15.25 18.60 -1.70
N ASN A 440 -16.22 17.75 -1.35
CA ASN A 440 -17.37 17.44 -2.21
C ASN A 440 -18.15 18.71 -2.58
N GLN A 441 -18.41 19.59 -1.61
CA GLN A 441 -19.10 20.86 -1.86
C GLN A 441 -18.27 21.81 -2.73
N SER A 442 -16.96 21.86 -2.51
CA SER A 442 -16.05 22.72 -3.28
C SER A 442 -15.98 22.32 -4.75
N VAL A 443 -15.96 21.01 -5.03
CA VAL A 443 -16.03 20.49 -6.41
C VAL A 443 -17.41 20.74 -7.02
N ARG A 444 -18.49 20.49 -6.26
CA ARG A 444 -19.86 20.61 -6.78
C ARG A 444 -20.25 22.05 -7.11
N TYR A 445 -19.81 23.01 -6.31
CA TYR A 445 -20.18 24.43 -6.43
C TYR A 445 -18.99 25.31 -6.81
N GLU A 446 -18.01 24.76 -7.53
CA GLU A 446 -16.86 25.53 -8.01
C GLU A 446 -17.28 26.80 -8.77
N GLN A 447 -18.29 26.68 -9.64
CA GLN A 447 -18.82 27.80 -10.43
C GLN A 447 -19.89 28.63 -9.69
N THR A 448 -20.33 28.20 -8.50
CA THR A 448 -21.34 28.90 -7.68
C THR A 448 -20.90 28.96 -6.22
N PRO A 449 -19.78 29.67 -5.91
CA PRO A 449 -19.15 29.63 -4.59
C PRO A 449 -20.08 30.07 -3.44
N GLU A 450 -21.11 30.86 -3.73
CA GLU A 450 -22.14 31.29 -2.77
C GLU A 450 -22.93 30.13 -2.15
N LYS A 451 -22.93 28.95 -2.79
CA LYS A 451 -23.56 27.72 -2.27
C LYS A 451 -22.65 26.93 -1.33
N ILE A 452 -21.42 27.38 -1.08
CA ILE A 452 -20.45 26.72 -0.21
C ILE A 452 -20.68 27.14 1.25
N THR A 453 -21.15 26.20 2.06
CA THR A 453 -21.46 26.37 3.48
C THR A 453 -20.41 25.75 4.40
N HIS A 454 -19.70 24.71 3.98
CA HIS A 454 -18.66 24.04 4.75
C HIS A 454 -17.34 24.84 4.67
N GLN A 455 -17.03 25.53 5.77
CA GLN A 455 -15.83 26.38 5.92
C GLN A 455 -14.91 25.95 7.06
N GLU A 456 -15.24 24.86 7.75
CA GLU A 456 -14.49 24.37 8.90
C GLU A 456 -13.01 24.14 8.58
N ARG A 457 -12.16 24.46 9.56
CA ARG A 457 -10.70 24.36 9.44
C ARG A 457 -10.25 22.90 9.52
N ILE A 458 -9.42 22.50 8.57
CA ILE A 458 -8.65 21.26 8.58
C ILE A 458 -7.32 21.56 9.31
N LEU A 459 -6.95 20.75 10.29
CA LEU A 459 -5.85 21.06 11.21
C LEU A 459 -4.52 20.39 10.83
N VAL A 460 -4.58 19.12 10.44
CA VAL A 460 -3.46 18.22 10.18
C VAL A 460 -3.35 17.91 8.70
N LEU A 461 -4.46 17.62 8.01
CA LEU A 461 -4.48 17.17 6.61
C LEU A 461 -4.30 18.33 5.61
N GLU A 462 -3.12 18.95 5.64
CA GLU A 462 -2.77 20.15 4.89
C GLU A 462 -2.93 20.02 3.36
N GLU A 463 -2.50 18.90 2.76
CA GLU A 463 -2.58 18.67 1.32
C GLU A 463 -4.02 18.81 0.81
N PHE A 464 -4.98 18.26 1.57
CA PHE A 464 -6.39 18.38 1.24
C PHE A 464 -6.91 19.80 1.41
N ASN A 465 -6.45 20.53 2.42
CA ASN A 465 -6.84 21.92 2.60
C ASN A 465 -6.32 22.81 1.45
N ARG A 466 -5.06 22.63 1.06
CA ARG A 466 -4.45 23.27 -0.11
C ARG A 466 -5.18 22.89 -1.40
N ARG A 467 -5.55 21.62 -1.58
CA ARG A 467 -6.34 21.16 -2.73
C ARG A 467 -7.72 21.82 -2.79
N ILE A 468 -8.40 21.96 -1.66
CA ILE A 468 -9.70 22.64 -1.60
C ILE A 468 -9.57 24.12 -1.96
N ALA A 469 -8.54 24.79 -1.42
CA ALA A 469 -8.25 26.19 -1.76
C ALA A 469 -7.98 26.35 -3.26
N TRP A 470 -7.20 25.44 -3.85
CA TRP A 470 -6.94 25.41 -5.29
C TRP A 470 -8.20 25.25 -6.14
N ILE A 471 -9.10 24.35 -5.77
CA ILE A 471 -10.38 24.16 -6.48
C ILE A 471 -11.22 25.45 -6.42
N ARG A 472 -11.26 26.11 -5.26
CA ARG A 472 -12.05 27.34 -5.06
C ARG A 472 -11.42 28.60 -5.66
N LEU A 473 -10.13 28.56 -6.01
CA LEU A 473 -9.43 29.72 -6.56
C LEU A 473 -10.03 30.12 -7.92
N ASN A 474 -10.33 31.42 -8.07
CA ASN A 474 -10.65 31.99 -9.38
C ASN A 474 -9.35 32.14 -10.19
N PRO A 475 -9.22 31.51 -11.37
CA PRO A 475 -8.01 31.61 -12.18
C PRO A 475 -7.70 33.04 -12.67
N TYR A 476 -8.69 33.94 -12.65
CA TYR A 476 -8.57 35.34 -13.08
C TYR A 476 -8.47 36.27 -11.87
N SER A 477 -7.55 35.97 -10.95
CA SER A 477 -7.29 36.79 -9.78
C SER A 477 -5.79 36.98 -9.56
N LEU A 478 -5.41 38.15 -9.02
CA LEU A 478 -4.02 38.47 -8.72
C LEU A 478 -3.51 37.59 -7.58
N GLN A 479 -2.34 36.99 -7.76
CA GLN A 479 -1.67 36.12 -6.82
C GLN A 479 -0.29 36.67 -6.48
N THR A 480 0.10 36.53 -5.22
CA THR A 480 1.47 36.80 -4.78
C THR A 480 2.43 35.71 -5.27
N PRO A 481 3.75 35.97 -5.36
CA PRO A 481 4.73 34.95 -5.73
C PRO A 481 4.68 33.71 -4.83
N GLU A 482 4.42 33.89 -3.53
CA GLU A 482 4.27 32.79 -2.56
C GLU A 482 3.04 31.93 -2.89
N GLN A 483 1.90 32.55 -3.21
CA GLN A 483 0.70 31.82 -3.63
C GLN A 483 0.90 31.07 -4.95
N LEU A 484 1.64 31.65 -5.89
CA LEU A 484 1.97 30.98 -7.16
C LEU A 484 2.86 29.76 -6.93
N GLN A 485 3.84 29.88 -6.02
CA GLN A 485 4.67 28.74 -5.62
C GLN A 485 3.83 27.66 -4.93
N ASP A 486 2.87 28.03 -4.08
CA ASP A 486 1.96 27.08 -3.45
C ASP A 486 1.13 26.30 -4.48
N ILE A 487 0.60 27.00 -5.47
CA ILE A 487 -0.16 26.39 -6.57
C ILE A 487 0.76 25.47 -7.38
N HIS A 488 2.00 25.89 -7.66
CA HIS A 488 2.96 25.09 -8.39
C HIS A 488 3.18 23.72 -7.74
N GLU A 489 3.39 23.67 -6.43
CA GLU A 489 3.60 22.44 -5.66
C GLU A 489 2.40 21.48 -5.71
N ILE A 490 1.17 22.03 -5.67
CA ILE A 490 -0.06 21.26 -5.85
C ILE A 490 -0.12 20.66 -7.25
N VAL A 491 0.15 21.45 -8.29
CA VAL A 491 0.08 21.00 -9.69
C VAL A 491 1.16 19.95 -9.99
N LEU A 492 2.36 20.05 -9.42
CA LEU A 492 3.40 19.02 -9.56
C LEU A 492 2.98 17.66 -8.96
N ASN A 493 2.22 17.69 -7.87
CA ASN A 493 1.69 16.47 -7.24
C ASN A 493 0.44 15.93 -7.93
N TYR A 494 -0.30 16.80 -8.63
CA TYR A 494 -1.55 16.48 -9.31
C TYR A 494 -1.58 17.14 -10.70
N PRO A 495 -0.75 16.70 -11.66
CA PRO A 495 -0.69 17.28 -12.99
C PRO A 495 -1.87 16.79 -13.85
N THR A 496 -3.11 16.96 -13.38
CA THR A 496 -4.30 16.57 -14.14
C THR A 496 -4.60 17.58 -15.24
N ARG A 497 -5.43 17.20 -16.22
CA ARG A 497 -5.91 18.11 -17.28
C ARG A 497 -6.46 19.41 -16.71
N TYR A 498 -7.31 19.29 -15.69
CA TYR A 498 -7.93 20.43 -15.00
C TYR A 498 -6.86 21.29 -14.33
N ASP A 499 -5.93 20.68 -13.59
CA ASP A 499 -4.93 21.39 -12.79
C ASP A 499 -3.92 22.14 -13.68
N LEU A 500 -3.42 21.50 -14.74
CA LEU A 500 -2.47 22.12 -15.68
C LEU A 500 -3.11 23.29 -16.44
N LEU A 501 -4.33 23.12 -16.95
CA LEU A 501 -5.03 24.17 -17.69
C LEU A 501 -5.37 25.36 -16.77
N LYS A 502 -5.93 25.09 -15.58
CA LYS A 502 -6.26 26.14 -14.62
C LYS A 502 -5.01 26.89 -14.16
N TYR A 503 -3.89 26.20 -13.96
CA TYR A 503 -2.63 26.83 -13.59
C TYR A 503 -2.04 27.68 -14.72
N ALA A 504 -2.12 27.21 -15.96
CA ALA A 504 -1.74 28.02 -17.12
C ALA A 504 -2.53 29.34 -17.18
N ARG A 505 -3.85 29.31 -16.90
CA ARG A 505 -4.71 30.50 -16.83
C ARG A 505 -4.28 31.45 -15.70
N VAL A 506 -4.03 30.92 -14.49
CA VAL A 506 -3.53 31.72 -13.35
C VAL A 506 -2.22 32.42 -13.69
N LEU A 507 -1.26 31.69 -14.28
CA LEU A 507 0.04 32.23 -14.66
C LEU A 507 -0.10 33.31 -15.74
N ALA A 508 -0.89 33.06 -16.78
CA ALA A 508 -1.14 34.02 -17.86
C ALA A 508 -1.78 35.31 -17.33
N PHE A 509 -2.80 35.20 -16.46
CA PHE A 509 -3.47 36.35 -15.85
C PHE A 509 -2.52 37.19 -14.97
N ASN A 510 -1.55 36.54 -14.33
CA ASN A 510 -0.55 37.19 -13.48
C ASN A 510 0.71 37.65 -14.24
N GLY A 511 0.75 37.55 -15.57
CA GLY A 511 1.86 38.02 -16.41
C GLY A 511 3.01 37.04 -16.60
N TYR A 512 2.89 35.79 -16.13
CA TYR A 512 3.90 34.74 -16.26
C TYR A 512 3.70 33.92 -17.54
N GLU A 513 3.94 34.56 -18.70
CA GLU A 513 3.68 33.98 -20.02
C GLU A 513 4.52 32.71 -20.29
N ALA A 514 5.81 32.72 -19.95
CA ALA A 514 6.71 31.61 -20.22
C ALA A 514 6.30 30.35 -19.44
N GLU A 515 5.97 30.53 -18.16
CA GLU A 515 5.52 29.47 -17.26
C GLU A 515 4.16 28.94 -17.68
N ALA A 516 3.24 29.82 -18.11
CA ALA A 516 1.94 29.40 -18.64
C ALA A 516 2.10 28.52 -19.89
N LYS A 517 2.95 28.92 -20.84
CA LYS A 517 3.27 28.12 -22.03
C LYS A 517 3.90 26.77 -21.66
N LYS A 518 4.75 26.73 -20.64
CA LYS A 518 5.31 25.47 -20.11
C LYS A 518 4.22 24.55 -19.55
N GLN A 519 3.20 25.07 -18.85
CA GLN A 519 2.07 24.26 -18.39
C GLN A 519 1.22 23.73 -19.56
N LEU A 520 1.03 24.53 -20.62
CA LEU A 520 0.34 24.09 -21.84
C LEU A 520 1.13 23.01 -22.60
N TRP A 521 2.45 23.15 -22.64
CA TRP A 521 3.31 22.11 -23.19
C TRP A 521 3.17 20.80 -22.39
N LEU A 522 3.23 20.86 -21.05
CA LEU A 522 2.98 19.69 -20.19
C LEU A 522 1.59 19.09 -20.43
N LEU A 523 0.56 19.91 -20.61
CA LEU A 523 -0.81 19.47 -20.90
C LEU A 523 -0.89 18.72 -22.24
N SER A 524 -0.25 19.26 -23.28
CA SER A 524 -0.13 18.62 -24.60
C SER A 524 0.58 17.28 -24.49
N THR A 525 1.75 17.28 -23.85
CA THR A 525 2.61 16.11 -23.72
C THR A 525 1.96 14.99 -22.90
N LEU A 526 1.45 15.30 -21.70
CA LEU A 526 0.94 14.29 -20.77
C LEU A 526 -0.48 13.83 -21.11
N TRP A 527 -1.30 14.70 -21.69
CA TRP A 527 -2.73 14.46 -21.85
C TRP A 527 -3.23 14.51 -23.29
N GLN A 528 -2.37 14.87 -24.24
CA GLN A 528 -2.70 15.03 -25.66
C GLN A 528 -3.79 16.08 -25.90
N VAL A 529 -3.76 17.15 -25.09
CA VAL A 529 -4.69 18.27 -25.16
C VAL A 529 -3.91 19.53 -25.53
N ASN A 530 -4.20 20.10 -26.70
CA ASN A 530 -3.59 21.34 -27.17
C ASN A 530 -4.57 22.50 -26.94
N VAL A 531 -4.12 23.51 -26.22
CA VAL A 531 -4.85 24.76 -25.99
C VAL A 531 -3.93 25.90 -26.41
N ASP A 532 -4.45 26.86 -27.16
CA ASP A 532 -3.69 28.04 -27.56
C ASP A 532 -3.52 29.00 -26.38
N TYR A 533 -2.36 29.63 -26.26
CA TYR A 533 -2.10 30.60 -25.20
C TYR A 533 -3.04 31.80 -25.30
N ALA A 534 -3.36 32.23 -26.53
CA ALA A 534 -4.22 33.38 -26.77
C ALA A 534 -5.62 33.23 -26.17
N THR A 535 -6.12 32.01 -26.03
CA THR A 535 -7.49 31.74 -25.55
C THR A 535 -7.59 31.58 -24.04
N LEU A 536 -6.48 31.63 -23.30
CA LEU A 536 -6.48 31.41 -21.85
C LEU A 536 -7.25 32.48 -21.08
N LEU A 537 -7.32 33.70 -21.63
CA LEU A 537 -7.94 34.86 -21.01
C LEU A 537 -9.31 35.20 -21.60
N ASP A 538 -9.83 34.43 -22.57
CA ASP A 538 -11.13 34.70 -23.21
C ASP A 538 -12.29 34.68 -22.20
N GLU A 539 -12.19 33.88 -21.14
CA GLU A 539 -13.18 33.80 -20.05
C GLU A 539 -12.93 34.82 -18.92
N ALA A 540 -11.94 35.70 -19.05
CA ALA A 540 -11.60 36.71 -18.04
C ALA A 540 -12.50 37.97 -18.10
N GLU A 541 -13.20 38.18 -19.22
CA GLU A 541 -14.17 39.28 -19.34
C GLU A 541 -15.41 39.03 -18.46
N PRO A 542 -15.94 40.06 -17.78
CA PRO A 542 -16.98 39.88 -16.79
C PRO A 542 -18.28 39.38 -17.44
N ARG A 543 -18.86 38.31 -16.87
CA ARG A 543 -20.30 38.03 -16.99
C ARG A 543 -21.07 38.76 -15.92
#